data_AF-A0A9W4S4U6-F1
#
_entry.id   AF-A0A9W4S4U6-F1
#
_cell.length_a   1.000
_cell.length_b   1.000
_cell.length_c   1.000
_cell.angle_alpha   90.00
_cell.angle_beta   90.00
_cell.angle_gamma   90.00
#
_symmetry.space_group_name_H-M   'P 1'
#
loop_
_entity.id
_entity.type
_entity.pdbx_description
1 polymer ?
#
loop_
_entity_poly.entity_id
_entity_poly.type
_entity_poly.pdbx_seq_one_letter_code
_entity_poly.pdbx_strand_id
1 'polypeptide(L)'
;MRFSVLSIGLLAFLSPLTAAWSKEDREIFRIRDEIKAHEPNADATFYDLLGVKNGASIDDITKAYRKISRSLHPDKVRQQLIAERAKAKKDKKKKPGVNVSKPPTQKEIKAAVKIASDRQARLGLVRNILSGPDRDRYDHFLRNGFPAWKGTNYYYNRYRPGLGTVLFGVFLVAGGAFHYIALYMSWKRQRDFVERYIKFARNAAWGDNLNIPGIDDAPAPAPAPAAAE
;
A
#
# COMPACT_ATOMS: atom_id res chain seq x y z
N MET A 1 6.99 -25.60 20.62
CA MET A 1 7.33 -25.73 19.18
C MET A 1 6.21 -26.31 18.32
N ARG A 2 5.54 -27.42 18.70
CA ARG A 2 4.51 -28.08 17.86
C ARG A 2 3.27 -27.21 17.54
N PHE A 3 2.78 -26.45 18.51
CA PHE A 3 1.65 -25.52 18.29
C PHE A 3 1.98 -24.36 17.34
N SER A 4 3.21 -23.83 17.38
CA SER A 4 3.64 -22.77 16.45
C SER A 4 3.75 -23.27 15.00
N VAL A 5 4.24 -24.50 14.81
CA VAL A 5 4.33 -25.11 13.47
C VAL A 5 2.93 -25.40 12.92
N LEU A 6 2.01 -25.88 13.76
CA LEU A 6 0.60 -26.12 13.39
C LEU A 6 -0.14 -24.82 13.05
N SER A 7 0.05 -23.75 13.82
CA SER A 7 -0.60 -22.45 13.55
C SER A 7 -0.04 -21.77 12.31
N ILE A 8 1.27 -21.85 12.05
CA ILE A 8 1.88 -21.36 10.80
C ILE A 8 1.39 -22.19 9.61
N GLY A 9 1.31 -23.52 9.75
CA GLY A 9 0.79 -24.41 8.71
C GLY A 9 -0.69 -24.13 8.38
N LEU A 10 -1.51 -23.88 9.39
CA LEU A 10 -2.92 -23.52 9.21
C LEU A 10 -3.06 -22.17 8.49
N LEU A 11 -2.30 -21.15 8.90
CA LEU A 11 -2.25 -19.84 8.22
C LEU A 11 -1.82 -19.96 6.75
N ALA A 12 -0.83 -20.81 6.46
CA ALA A 12 -0.39 -21.08 5.09
C ALA A 12 -1.49 -21.78 4.26
N PHE A 13 -2.24 -22.70 4.87
CA PHE A 13 -3.33 -23.42 4.20
C PHE A 13 -4.56 -22.55 3.91
N LEU A 14 -4.77 -21.47 4.69
CA LEU A 14 -5.82 -20.49 4.43
C LEU A 14 -5.44 -19.41 3.39
N SER A 15 -4.16 -19.31 3.00
CA SER A 15 -3.72 -18.30 2.03
C SER A 15 -4.36 -18.39 0.62
N PRO A 16 -4.68 -19.56 0.03
CA PRO A 16 -5.34 -19.61 -1.28
C PRO A 16 -6.85 -19.32 -1.21
N LEU A 17 -7.47 -19.32 -0.03
CA LEU A 17 -8.89 -18.95 0.15
C LEU A 17 -9.11 -17.43 0.07
N THR A 18 -8.04 -16.63 0.14
CA THR A 18 -8.12 -15.24 -0.24
C THR A 18 -8.05 -15.16 -1.76
N ALA A 19 -9.20 -15.31 -2.43
CA ALA A 19 -9.35 -14.93 -3.82
C ALA A 19 -9.11 -13.42 -3.93
N ALA A 20 -7.84 -13.05 -4.05
CA ALA A 20 -7.44 -11.66 -4.19
C ALA A 20 -7.77 -11.24 -5.61
N TRP A 21 -8.54 -10.16 -5.76
CA TRP A 21 -8.75 -9.53 -7.07
C TRP A 21 -7.42 -9.31 -7.76
N SER A 22 -7.38 -9.55 -9.06
CA SER A 22 -6.18 -9.37 -9.84
C SER A 22 -5.79 -7.89 -9.89
N LYS A 23 -4.62 -7.60 -10.46
CA LYS A 23 -4.20 -6.22 -10.68
C LYS A 23 -5.17 -5.49 -11.63
N GLU A 24 -5.60 -6.15 -12.70
CA GLU A 24 -6.47 -5.57 -13.73
C GLU A 24 -7.87 -5.29 -13.16
N ASP A 25 -8.40 -6.16 -12.29
CA ASP A 25 -9.69 -5.92 -11.62
C ASP A 25 -9.65 -4.63 -10.79
N ARG A 26 -8.56 -4.43 -10.05
CA ARG A 26 -8.32 -3.23 -9.25
C ARG A 26 -8.20 -1.99 -10.12
N GLU A 27 -7.59 -2.09 -11.30
CA GLU A 27 -7.51 -0.96 -12.23
C GLU A 27 -8.88 -0.53 -12.73
N ILE A 28 -9.74 -1.49 -13.11
CA ILE A 28 -11.14 -1.23 -13.51
C ILE A 28 -11.90 -0.51 -12.40
N PHE A 29 -11.80 -1.01 -11.17
CA PHE A 29 -12.47 -0.40 -10.02
C PHE A 29 -11.95 1.02 -9.74
N ARG A 30 -10.64 1.24 -9.89
CA ARG A 30 -10.01 2.55 -9.64
C ARG A 30 -10.54 3.59 -10.61
N ILE A 31 -10.59 3.22 -11.89
CA ILE A 31 -11.07 4.10 -12.95
C ILE A 31 -12.56 4.40 -12.79
N ARG A 32 -13.36 3.41 -12.38
CA ARG A 32 -14.78 3.61 -12.06
C ARG A 32 -14.96 4.61 -10.90
N ASP A 33 -14.18 4.49 -9.85
CA ASP A 33 -14.23 5.42 -8.71
C ASP A 33 -13.75 6.83 -9.09
N GLU A 34 -12.70 6.94 -9.91
CA GLU A 34 -12.22 8.22 -10.46
C GLU A 34 -13.27 8.90 -11.34
N ILE A 35 -14.03 8.14 -12.12
CA ILE A 35 -15.16 8.66 -12.91
C ILE A 35 -16.28 9.14 -11.99
N LYS A 36 -16.66 8.32 -11.00
CA LYS A 36 -17.69 8.67 -10.01
C LYS A 36 -17.40 9.97 -9.27
N ALA A 37 -16.12 10.23 -8.98
CA ALA A 37 -15.71 11.42 -8.23
C ALA A 37 -15.68 12.71 -9.07
N HIS A 38 -15.51 12.61 -10.39
CA HIS A 38 -15.16 13.75 -11.24
C HIS A 38 -16.10 13.98 -12.43
N GLU A 39 -16.93 13.01 -12.82
CA GLU A 39 -17.94 13.19 -13.87
C GLU A 39 -19.30 13.62 -13.28
N PRO A 40 -20.10 14.40 -14.04
CA PRO A 40 -21.42 14.87 -13.56
C PRO A 40 -22.41 13.74 -13.30
N ASN A 41 -22.30 12.62 -14.03
CA ASN A 41 -23.15 11.46 -13.88
C ASN A 41 -22.36 10.33 -13.21
N ALA A 42 -22.53 10.18 -11.89
CA ALA A 42 -21.80 9.21 -11.09
C ALA A 42 -22.15 7.75 -11.46
N ASP A 43 -23.33 7.51 -12.00
CA ASP A 43 -23.79 6.15 -12.33
C ASP A 43 -23.57 5.78 -13.81
N ALA A 44 -22.92 6.65 -14.58
CA ALA A 44 -22.61 6.39 -15.99
C ALA A 44 -21.65 5.19 -16.15
N THR A 45 -21.99 4.29 -17.06
CA THR A 45 -21.10 3.19 -17.45
C THR A 45 -19.99 3.68 -18.38
N PHE A 46 -18.96 2.85 -18.59
CA PHE A 46 -17.88 3.15 -19.54
C PHE A 46 -18.40 3.32 -20.96
N TYR A 47 -19.46 2.60 -21.32
CA TYR A 47 -20.15 2.72 -22.59
C TYR A 47 -20.91 4.04 -22.72
N ASP A 48 -21.64 4.43 -21.67
CA ASP A 48 -22.38 5.70 -21.63
C ASP A 48 -21.45 6.92 -21.73
N LEU A 49 -20.27 6.85 -21.10
CA LEU A 49 -19.26 7.91 -21.17
C LEU A 49 -18.71 8.11 -22.58
N LEU A 50 -18.58 7.04 -23.35
CA LEU A 50 -18.17 7.11 -24.76
C LEU A 50 -19.36 7.34 -25.70
N GLY A 51 -20.60 7.21 -25.21
CA GLY A 51 -21.82 7.32 -26.01
C GLY A 51 -21.99 6.16 -27.00
N VAL A 52 -21.58 4.96 -26.62
CA VAL A 52 -21.69 3.74 -27.44
C VAL A 52 -22.55 2.70 -26.73
N LYS A 53 -23.10 1.73 -27.47
CA LYS A 53 -23.90 0.64 -26.90
C LYS A 53 -23.01 -0.39 -26.18
N ASN A 54 -23.52 -1.00 -25.12
CA ASN A 54 -22.92 -2.22 -24.53
C ASN A 54 -22.79 -3.29 -25.62
N GLY A 55 -21.59 -3.80 -25.87
CA GLY A 55 -21.34 -4.71 -26.99
C GLY A 55 -20.86 -4.05 -28.29
N ALA A 56 -20.63 -2.72 -28.34
CA ALA A 56 -20.11 -2.04 -29.52
C ALA A 56 -18.75 -2.60 -30.00
N SER A 57 -18.50 -2.52 -31.32
CA SER A 57 -17.23 -2.93 -31.92
C SER A 57 -16.07 -2.04 -31.45
N ILE A 58 -14.85 -2.57 -31.44
CA ILE A 58 -13.61 -1.85 -31.13
C ILE A 58 -13.44 -0.63 -32.04
N ASP A 59 -13.87 -0.73 -33.29
CA ASP A 59 -13.82 0.38 -34.25
C ASP A 59 -14.75 1.52 -33.86
N ASP A 60 -15.95 1.20 -33.38
CA ASP A 60 -16.93 2.20 -32.94
C ASP A 60 -16.49 2.88 -31.65
N ILE A 61 -15.93 2.11 -30.72
CA ILE A 61 -15.27 2.63 -29.49
C ILE A 61 -14.15 3.59 -29.87
N THR A 62 -13.31 3.22 -30.85
CA THR A 62 -12.19 4.05 -31.29
C THR A 62 -12.68 5.32 -32.00
N LYS A 63 -13.72 5.23 -32.85
CA LYS A 63 -14.33 6.40 -33.50
C LYS A 63 -14.95 7.36 -32.47
N ALA A 64 -15.70 6.84 -31.52
CA ALA A 64 -16.33 7.61 -30.45
C ALA A 64 -15.28 8.32 -29.57
N TYR A 65 -14.25 7.58 -29.14
CA TYR A 65 -13.14 8.16 -28.38
C TYR A 65 -12.41 9.26 -29.16
N ARG A 66 -12.11 9.06 -30.45
CA ARG A 66 -11.48 10.09 -31.30
C ARG A 66 -12.36 11.35 -31.41
N LYS A 67 -13.68 11.22 -31.42
CA LYS A 67 -14.62 12.35 -31.45
C LYS A 67 -14.53 13.15 -30.14
N ILE A 68 -14.53 12.46 -29.00
CA ILE A 68 -14.45 13.10 -27.67
C ILE A 68 -13.07 13.72 -27.44
N SER A 69 -11.98 13.01 -27.74
CA SER A 69 -10.61 13.51 -27.59
C SER A 69 -10.37 14.80 -28.39
N ARG A 70 -10.89 14.90 -29.62
CA ARG A 70 -10.83 16.13 -30.42
C ARG A 70 -11.53 17.31 -29.76
N SER A 71 -12.55 17.08 -28.94
CA SER A 71 -13.26 18.13 -28.19
C SER A 71 -12.50 18.59 -26.94
N LEU A 72 -11.72 17.69 -26.32
CA LEU A 72 -10.91 17.95 -25.13
C LEU A 72 -9.50 18.47 -25.43
N HIS A 73 -9.12 18.54 -26.70
CA HIS A 73 -7.83 19.06 -27.12
C HIS A 73 -7.62 20.51 -26.61
N PRO A 74 -6.42 20.88 -26.11
CA PRO A 74 -6.15 22.18 -25.51
C PRO A 74 -6.58 23.38 -26.36
N ASP A 75 -6.41 23.28 -27.68
CA ASP A 75 -6.82 24.33 -28.61
C ASP A 75 -8.35 24.50 -28.67
N LYS A 76 -9.11 23.40 -28.75
CA LYS A 76 -10.56 23.46 -28.75
C LYS A 76 -11.12 23.95 -27.42
N VAL A 77 -10.51 23.55 -26.31
CA VAL A 77 -10.91 24.00 -24.95
C VAL A 77 -10.73 25.51 -24.82
N ARG A 78 -9.61 26.06 -25.32
CA ARG A 78 -9.40 27.52 -25.38
C ARG A 78 -10.49 28.21 -26.20
N GLN A 79 -10.77 27.70 -27.39
CA GLN A 79 -11.81 28.26 -28.26
C GLN A 79 -13.20 28.20 -27.62
N GLN A 80 -13.54 27.09 -26.95
CA GLN A 80 -14.79 26.92 -26.22
C GLN A 80 -14.93 27.95 -25.09
N LEU A 81 -13.90 28.13 -24.26
CA LEU A 81 -13.91 29.13 -23.19
C LEU A 81 -14.10 30.56 -23.71
N ILE A 82 -13.41 30.90 -24.81
CA ILE A 82 -13.53 32.22 -25.44
C ILE A 82 -14.96 32.41 -25.98
N ALA A 83 -15.50 31.39 -26.65
CA ALA A 83 -16.84 31.41 -27.20
C ALA A 83 -17.92 31.51 -26.11
N GLU A 84 -17.77 30.81 -24.99
CA GLU A 84 -18.67 30.88 -23.84
C GLU A 84 -18.67 32.26 -23.19
N ARG A 85 -17.48 32.87 -23.02
CA ARG A 85 -17.35 34.24 -22.53
C ARG A 85 -17.96 35.25 -23.51
N ALA A 86 -17.81 35.04 -24.82
CA ALA A 86 -18.41 35.88 -25.84
C ALA A 86 -19.95 35.76 -25.86
N LYS A 87 -20.50 34.55 -25.66
CA LYS A 87 -21.95 34.33 -25.49
C LYS A 87 -22.47 35.01 -24.22
N ALA A 88 -21.81 34.82 -23.08
CA ALA A 88 -22.17 35.47 -21.83
C ALA A 88 -22.14 37.01 -21.93
N LYS A 89 -21.24 37.57 -22.76
CA LYS A 89 -21.21 39.01 -23.08
C LYS A 89 -22.46 39.45 -23.85
N LYS A 90 -22.91 38.66 -24.84
CA LYS A 90 -24.14 38.96 -25.61
C LYS A 90 -25.38 38.93 -24.72
N ASP A 91 -25.47 37.97 -23.79
CA ASP A 91 -26.61 37.85 -22.89
C ASP A 91 -26.65 38.96 -21.83
N LYS A 92 -25.47 39.39 -21.32
CA LYS A 92 -25.39 40.52 -20.38
C LYS A 92 -25.65 41.88 -21.03
N LYS A 93 -25.33 42.06 -22.31
CA LYS A 93 -25.67 43.28 -23.08
C LYS A 93 -27.19 43.51 -23.21
N LYS A 94 -28.01 42.44 -23.09
CA LYS A 94 -29.48 42.54 -23.11
C LYS A 94 -30.09 43.04 -21.79
N LYS A 95 -29.31 43.14 -20.70
CA LYS A 95 -29.79 43.61 -19.38
C LYS A 95 -29.25 45.03 -19.10
N PRO A 96 -30.07 45.96 -18.58
CA PRO A 96 -29.61 47.32 -18.27
C PRO A 96 -28.62 47.30 -17.09
N GLY A 97 -27.39 47.80 -17.30
CA GLY A 97 -26.32 47.87 -16.29
C GLY A 97 -24.93 48.06 -16.89
N VAL A 98 -23.98 48.58 -16.11
CA VAL A 98 -22.58 48.77 -16.52
C VAL A 98 -21.90 47.41 -16.71
N ASN A 99 -21.53 47.09 -17.94
CA ASN A 99 -21.01 45.78 -18.34
C ASN A 99 -19.49 45.82 -18.57
N VAL A 100 -18.69 45.44 -17.57
CA VAL A 100 -17.25 45.22 -17.75
C VAL A 100 -17.00 43.74 -18.05
N SER A 101 -16.79 43.39 -19.33
CA SER A 101 -16.42 42.03 -19.75
C SER A 101 -14.92 41.92 -20.00
N LYS A 102 -14.18 41.22 -19.14
CA LYS A 102 -12.76 40.90 -19.36
C LYS A 102 -12.62 39.57 -20.13
N PRO A 103 -11.68 39.47 -21.10
CA PRO A 103 -11.37 38.20 -21.75
C PRO A 103 -10.87 37.17 -20.71
N PRO A 104 -11.02 35.85 -20.98
CA PRO A 104 -10.52 34.84 -20.07
C PRO A 104 -9.02 35.01 -19.85
N THR A 105 -8.63 34.99 -18.59
CA THR A 105 -7.23 35.14 -18.18
C THR A 105 -6.43 33.88 -18.53
N GLN A 106 -5.11 34.04 -18.69
CA GLN A 106 -4.23 32.90 -18.97
C GLN A 106 -4.27 31.83 -17.86
N LYS A 107 -4.52 32.21 -16.61
CA LYS A 107 -4.68 31.27 -15.49
C LYS A 107 -5.95 30.43 -15.65
N GLU A 108 -7.07 31.04 -15.99
CA GLU A 108 -8.34 30.34 -16.25
C GLU A 108 -8.21 29.38 -17.45
N ILE A 109 -7.54 29.82 -18.52
CA ILE A 109 -7.27 28.97 -19.69
C ILE A 109 -6.44 27.75 -19.30
N LYS A 110 -5.33 27.94 -18.57
CA LYS A 110 -4.48 26.85 -18.12
C LYS A 110 -5.23 25.87 -17.21
N ALA A 111 -6.06 26.37 -16.30
CA ALA A 111 -6.87 25.54 -15.42
C ALA A 111 -7.88 24.69 -16.20
N ALA A 112 -8.59 25.28 -17.16
CA ALA A 112 -9.54 24.54 -17.99
C ALA A 112 -8.86 23.51 -18.90
N VAL A 113 -7.71 23.86 -19.49
CA VAL A 113 -6.91 22.91 -20.27
C VAL A 113 -6.46 21.74 -19.39
N LYS A 114 -6.03 21.99 -18.14
CA LYS A 114 -5.66 20.94 -17.19
C LYS A 114 -6.84 20.02 -16.86
N ILE A 115 -8.02 20.59 -16.55
CA ILE A 115 -9.23 19.82 -16.27
C ILE A 115 -9.60 18.94 -17.49
N ALA A 116 -9.49 19.49 -18.69
CA ALA A 116 -9.76 18.76 -19.93
C ALA A 116 -8.73 17.65 -20.19
N SER A 117 -7.43 17.88 -19.92
CA SER A 117 -6.39 16.86 -20.06
C SER A 117 -6.57 15.73 -19.07
N ASP A 118 -6.93 16.04 -17.81
CA ASP A 118 -7.17 15.04 -16.77
C ASP A 118 -8.40 14.19 -17.12
N ARG A 119 -9.44 14.81 -17.70
CA ARG A 119 -10.60 14.09 -18.25
C ARG A 119 -10.22 13.21 -19.43
N GLN A 120 -9.40 13.71 -20.35
CA GLN A 120 -8.93 12.93 -21.50
C GLN A 120 -8.10 11.72 -21.07
N ALA A 121 -7.26 11.86 -20.05
CA ALA A 121 -6.48 10.74 -19.49
C ALA A 121 -7.40 9.62 -18.98
N ARG A 122 -8.43 9.98 -18.19
CA ARG A 122 -9.43 9.01 -17.68
C ARG A 122 -10.18 8.31 -18.82
N LEU A 123 -10.66 9.05 -19.82
CA LEU A 123 -11.34 8.48 -20.98
C LEU A 123 -10.42 7.60 -21.85
N GLY A 124 -9.13 7.91 -21.90
CA GLY A 124 -8.12 7.08 -22.57
C GLY A 124 -7.98 5.71 -21.89
N LEU A 125 -7.96 5.69 -20.55
CA LEU A 125 -7.95 4.44 -19.79
C LEU A 125 -9.21 3.62 -20.03
N VAL A 126 -10.39 4.26 -20.02
CA VAL A 126 -11.67 3.60 -20.36
C VAL A 126 -11.62 2.97 -21.76
N ARG A 127 -11.14 3.73 -22.75
CA ARG A 127 -11.03 3.22 -24.13
C ARG A 127 -10.10 2.02 -24.21
N ASN A 128 -8.99 2.02 -23.46
CA ASN A 128 -8.07 0.89 -23.42
C ASN A 128 -8.71 -0.35 -22.78
N ILE A 129 -9.45 -0.20 -21.67
CA ILE A 129 -10.19 -1.31 -21.04
C ILE A 129 -11.22 -1.89 -22.02
N LEU A 130 -12.04 -1.05 -22.64
CA LEU A 130 -13.11 -1.50 -23.54
C LEU A 130 -12.61 -2.08 -24.87
N SER A 131 -11.37 -1.75 -25.26
CA SER A 131 -10.75 -2.27 -26.49
C SER A 131 -9.86 -3.48 -26.21
N GLY A 132 -9.56 -3.78 -24.95
CA GLY A 132 -8.67 -4.85 -24.51
C GLY A 132 -9.42 -6.07 -23.96
N PRO A 133 -8.68 -7.10 -23.50
CA PRO A 133 -9.26 -8.29 -22.87
C PRO A 133 -9.94 -7.98 -21.52
N ASP A 134 -9.62 -6.84 -20.91
CA ASP A 134 -10.23 -6.38 -19.65
C ASP A 134 -11.71 -6.01 -19.80
N ARG A 135 -12.19 -5.85 -21.05
CA ARG A 135 -13.60 -5.64 -21.36
C ARG A 135 -14.48 -6.74 -20.79
N ASP A 136 -14.08 -8.01 -20.93
CA ASP A 136 -14.89 -9.14 -20.45
C ASP A 136 -15.01 -9.12 -18.92
N ARG A 137 -13.95 -8.70 -18.22
CA ARG A 137 -13.95 -8.51 -16.77
C ARG A 137 -14.86 -7.36 -16.37
N TYR A 138 -14.79 -6.24 -17.10
CA TYR A 138 -15.69 -5.11 -16.90
C TYR A 138 -17.15 -5.52 -17.09
N ASP A 139 -17.47 -6.25 -18.16
CA ASP A 139 -18.83 -6.73 -18.47
C ASP A 139 -19.32 -7.73 -17.42
N HIS A 140 -18.44 -8.57 -16.88
CA HIS A 140 -18.73 -9.44 -15.74
C HIS A 140 -19.17 -8.63 -14.51
N PHE A 141 -18.41 -7.58 -14.13
CA PHE A 141 -18.78 -6.73 -12.99
C PHE A 141 -20.01 -5.86 -13.27
N LEU A 142 -20.27 -5.52 -14.53
CA LEU A 142 -21.49 -4.81 -14.91
C LEU A 142 -22.73 -5.69 -14.70
N ARG A 143 -22.64 -7.00 -14.98
CA ARG A 143 -23.73 -7.96 -14.80
C ARG A 143 -23.91 -8.43 -13.36
N ASN A 144 -22.81 -8.70 -12.65
CA ASN A 144 -22.84 -9.30 -11.31
C ASN A 144 -22.77 -8.26 -10.17
N GLY A 145 -22.54 -6.99 -10.54
CA GLY A 145 -22.31 -5.92 -9.58
C GLY A 145 -20.82 -5.73 -9.27
N PHE A 146 -20.49 -4.50 -8.92
CA PHE A 146 -19.14 -4.13 -8.53
C PHE A 146 -19.00 -4.24 -7.01
N PRO A 147 -17.86 -4.76 -6.51
CA PRO A 147 -17.60 -4.75 -5.08
C PRO A 147 -17.46 -3.33 -4.54
N ALA A 148 -17.72 -3.15 -3.24
CA ALA A 148 -17.45 -1.90 -2.53
C ALA A 148 -15.93 -1.75 -2.28
N TRP A 149 -15.14 -1.62 -3.34
CA TRP A 149 -13.72 -1.34 -3.21
C TRP A 149 -13.51 0.16 -3.04
N LYS A 150 -12.77 0.58 -2.01
CA LYS A 150 -12.39 1.99 -1.78
C LYS A 150 -10.95 2.29 -2.24
N GLY A 151 -10.28 1.31 -2.87
CA GLY A 151 -8.87 1.38 -3.24
C GLY A 151 -7.91 1.15 -2.06
N THR A 152 -6.64 0.87 -2.35
CA THR A 152 -5.57 0.96 -1.33
C THR A 152 -5.22 2.40 -1.00
N ASN A 153 -5.53 3.33 -1.93
CA ASN A 153 -5.40 4.77 -1.71
C ASN A 153 -6.27 5.25 -0.54
N TYR A 154 -7.35 4.54 -0.20
CA TYR A 154 -8.12 4.79 1.02
C TYR A 154 -7.25 4.70 2.28
N TYR A 155 -6.40 3.67 2.37
CA TYR A 155 -5.49 3.50 3.51
C TYR A 155 -4.50 4.66 3.60
N TYR A 156 -3.90 5.07 2.49
CA TYR A 156 -2.93 6.17 2.45
C TYR A 156 -3.55 7.57 2.61
N ASN A 157 -4.77 7.78 2.11
CA ASN A 157 -5.47 9.06 2.26
C ASN A 157 -6.01 9.25 3.68
N ARG A 158 -6.45 8.18 4.34
CA ARG A 158 -7.04 8.21 5.68
C ARG A 158 -5.99 8.17 6.78
N TYR A 159 -4.99 7.30 6.66
CA TYR A 159 -3.95 7.13 7.67
C TYR A 159 -2.73 7.99 7.34
N ARG A 160 -2.63 9.12 8.03
CA ARG A 160 -1.46 10.00 8.02
C ARG A 160 -0.79 9.87 9.37
N PRO A 161 0.17 8.95 9.55
CA PRO A 161 0.80 8.74 10.85
C PRO A 161 1.38 10.06 11.35
N GLY A 162 0.92 10.50 12.53
CA GLY A 162 1.44 11.69 13.17
C GLY A 162 2.84 11.46 13.71
N LEU A 163 3.51 12.54 14.10
CA LEU A 163 4.84 12.48 14.71
C LEU A 163 4.88 11.48 15.88
N GLY A 164 3.88 11.50 16.76
CA GLY A 164 3.82 10.58 17.90
C GLY A 164 3.74 9.10 17.51
N THR A 165 2.99 8.76 16.45
CA THR A 165 2.89 7.38 15.98
C THR A 165 4.19 6.90 15.34
N VAL A 166 4.88 7.79 14.62
CA VAL A 166 6.20 7.51 14.06
C VAL A 166 7.23 7.32 15.18
N LEU A 167 7.27 8.24 16.15
CA LEU A 167 8.16 8.14 17.30
C LEU A 167 7.91 6.86 18.08
N PHE A 168 6.65 6.52 18.36
CA PHE A 168 6.30 5.27 19.02
C PHE A 168 6.82 4.05 18.25
N GLY A 169 6.61 4.01 16.93
CA GLY A 169 7.11 2.91 16.09
C GLY A 169 8.63 2.80 16.11
N VAL A 170 9.35 3.94 16.04
CA VAL A 170 10.81 3.99 16.12
C VAL A 170 11.30 3.54 17.49
N PHE A 171 10.69 4.01 18.58
CA PHE A 171 11.06 3.60 19.94
C PHE A 171 10.74 2.12 20.19
N LEU A 172 9.62 1.60 19.69
CA LEU A 172 9.26 0.19 19.82
C LEU A 172 10.30 -0.71 19.10
N VAL A 173 10.66 -0.36 17.87
CA VAL A 173 11.55 -1.20 17.04
C VAL A 173 13.02 -0.97 17.38
N ALA A 174 13.50 0.26 17.28
CA ALA A 174 14.91 0.58 17.50
C ALA A 174 15.25 0.63 19.00
N GLY A 175 14.44 1.36 19.78
CA GLY A 175 14.65 1.50 21.23
C GLY A 175 14.25 0.25 22.03
N GLY A 176 13.32 -0.56 21.52
CA GLY A 176 12.84 -1.77 22.17
C GLY A 176 13.54 -3.00 21.60
N ALA A 177 13.07 -3.48 20.45
CA ALA A 177 13.48 -4.78 19.89
C ALA A 177 14.99 -4.84 19.61
N PHE A 178 15.56 -3.88 18.89
CA PHE A 178 16.99 -3.89 18.56
C PHE A 178 17.88 -3.64 19.78
N HIS A 179 17.47 -2.72 20.65
CA HIS A 179 18.20 -2.48 21.89
C HIS A 179 18.21 -3.71 22.80
N TYR A 180 17.07 -4.39 22.95
CA TYR A 180 16.98 -5.62 23.73
C TYR A 180 17.88 -6.73 23.17
N ILE A 181 17.90 -6.90 21.84
CA ILE A 181 18.80 -7.88 21.19
C ILE A 181 20.27 -7.53 21.48
N ALA A 182 20.65 -6.25 21.40
CA ALA A 182 22.00 -5.82 21.71
C ALA A 182 22.38 -6.12 23.18
N LEU A 183 21.49 -5.82 24.14
CA LEU A 183 21.68 -6.13 25.55
C LEU A 183 21.81 -7.63 25.79
N TYR A 184 20.93 -8.43 25.18
CA TYR A 184 20.97 -9.88 25.29
C TYR A 184 22.28 -10.47 24.75
N MET A 185 22.73 -10.01 23.57
CA MET A 185 24.01 -10.45 23.00
C MET A 185 25.19 -10.03 23.88
N SER A 186 25.17 -8.82 24.44
CA SER A 186 26.21 -8.35 25.34
C SER A 186 26.27 -9.19 26.62
N TRP A 187 25.12 -9.41 27.26
CA TRP A 187 25.01 -10.25 28.46
C TRP A 187 25.51 -11.67 28.22
N LYS A 188 25.11 -12.29 27.10
CA LYS A 188 25.57 -13.62 26.72
C LYS A 188 27.09 -13.66 26.56
N ARG A 189 27.65 -12.72 25.81
CA ARG A 189 29.10 -12.62 25.58
C ARG A 189 29.89 -12.41 26.88
N GLN A 190 29.37 -11.60 27.81
CA GLN A 190 30.00 -11.36 29.12
C GLN A 190 29.99 -12.61 29.98
N ARG A 191 28.89 -13.36 30.02
CA ARG A 191 28.85 -14.65 30.72
C ARG A 191 29.87 -15.63 30.15
N ASP A 192 29.90 -15.78 28.83
CA ASP A 192 30.85 -16.67 28.17
C ASP A 192 32.31 -16.27 28.47
N PHE A 193 32.59 -14.97 28.55
CA PHE A 193 33.92 -14.45 28.92
C PHE A 193 34.29 -14.80 30.36
N VAL A 194 33.39 -14.51 31.32
CA VAL A 194 33.63 -14.80 32.74
C VAL A 194 33.82 -16.30 32.96
N GLU A 195 33.01 -17.14 32.32
CA GLU A 195 33.13 -18.59 32.43
C GLU A 195 34.48 -19.09 31.91
N ARG A 196 34.95 -18.58 30.76
CA ARG A 196 36.30 -18.87 30.25
C ARG A 196 37.39 -18.40 31.21
N TYR A 197 37.22 -17.22 31.80
CA TYR A 197 38.21 -16.66 32.73
C TYR A 197 38.28 -17.47 34.03
N ILE A 198 37.14 -17.89 34.58
CA ILE A 198 37.08 -18.78 35.75
C ILE A 198 37.76 -20.11 35.45
N LYS A 199 37.49 -20.72 34.29
CA LYS A 199 38.16 -21.96 33.87
C LYS A 199 39.68 -21.77 33.76
N PHE A 200 40.13 -20.68 33.15
CA PHE A 200 41.55 -20.36 33.05
C PHE A 200 42.19 -20.17 34.43
N ALA A 201 41.60 -19.37 35.32
CA ALA A 201 42.11 -19.13 36.67
C ALA A 201 42.15 -20.43 37.50
N ARG A 202 41.11 -21.27 37.37
CA ARG A 202 41.03 -22.59 38.01
C ARG A 202 42.17 -23.50 37.55
N ASN A 203 42.38 -23.60 36.23
CA ASN A 203 43.43 -24.41 35.66
C ASN A 203 44.83 -23.85 35.98
N ALA A 204 44.98 -22.53 36.08
CA ALA A 204 46.25 -21.91 36.48
C ALA A 204 46.57 -22.13 37.97
N ALA A 205 45.54 -22.14 38.84
CA ALA A 205 45.71 -22.34 40.28
C ALA A 205 45.90 -23.81 40.67
N TRP A 206 45.19 -24.74 40.02
CA TRP A 206 45.14 -26.16 40.42
C TRP A 206 45.60 -27.15 39.33
N GLY A 207 45.98 -26.69 38.13
CA GLY A 207 46.35 -27.55 37.00
C GLY A 207 45.13 -28.22 36.33
N ASP A 208 45.38 -29.17 35.43
CA ASP A 208 44.33 -29.89 34.69
C ASP A 208 43.54 -30.90 35.57
N ASN A 209 43.93 -31.02 36.84
CA ASN A 209 43.36 -31.94 37.82
C ASN A 209 42.49 -31.16 38.80
N LEU A 210 41.18 -31.39 38.79
CA LEU A 210 40.18 -30.68 39.61
C LEU A 210 40.22 -31.02 41.12
N ASN A 211 41.35 -31.46 41.68
CA ASN A 211 41.46 -31.77 43.11
C ASN A 211 41.65 -30.47 43.92
N ILE A 212 40.78 -30.25 44.91
CA ILE A 212 40.87 -29.14 45.85
C ILE A 212 41.87 -29.55 46.95
N PRO A 213 43.02 -28.86 47.10
CA PRO A 213 43.96 -29.19 48.16
C PRO A 213 43.32 -28.98 49.53
N GLY A 214 43.22 -30.05 50.34
CA GLY A 214 42.71 -30.01 51.71
C GLY A 214 41.28 -30.52 51.91
N ILE A 215 40.60 -30.99 50.86
CA ILE A 215 39.32 -31.72 50.99
C ILE A 215 39.48 -33.03 50.21
N ASP A 216 40.33 -33.91 50.73
CA ASP A 216 40.33 -35.31 50.32
C ASP A 216 39.31 -36.05 51.19
N ASP A 217 38.25 -36.56 50.57
CA ASP A 217 37.38 -37.59 51.13
C ASP A 217 38.19 -38.89 51.27
N ALA A 218 39.17 -38.91 52.17
CA ALA A 218 39.80 -40.14 52.60
C ALA A 218 38.85 -40.84 53.58
N PRO A 219 38.25 -41.99 53.24
CA PRO A 219 37.48 -42.74 54.22
C PRO A 219 38.39 -43.13 55.38
N ALA A 220 37.94 -42.85 56.61
CA ALA A 220 38.70 -43.16 57.82
C ALA A 220 39.14 -44.64 57.82
N PRO A 221 40.40 -44.95 58.13
CA PRO A 221 40.89 -46.33 58.13
C PRO A 221 40.08 -47.17 59.13
N ALA A 222 39.64 -48.35 58.69
CA ALA A 222 38.84 -49.27 59.50
C ALA A 222 39.62 -49.74 60.75
N PRO A 223 38.96 -49.88 61.92
CA PRO A 223 39.62 -50.34 63.14
C PRO A 223 40.14 -51.78 62.97
N ALA A 224 41.36 -52.03 63.46
CA ALA A 224 42.04 -53.32 63.36
C ALA A 224 41.28 -54.45 64.07
N PRO A 225 41.28 -55.69 63.53
CA PRO A 225 40.59 -56.81 64.15
C PRO A 225 41.24 -57.20 65.48
N ALA A 226 40.41 -57.44 66.50
CA ALA A 226 40.85 -57.93 67.79
C ALA A 226 41.53 -59.30 67.65
N ALA A 227 42.71 -59.44 68.26
CA ALA A 227 43.45 -60.70 68.29
C ALA A 227 42.63 -61.77 69.04
N ALA A 228 42.44 -62.93 68.40
CA ALA A 228 41.93 -64.12 69.06
C ALA A 228 43.04 -64.73 69.94
N GLU A 229 42.64 -65.20 71.11
CA GLU A 229 43.47 -65.80 72.18
C GLU A 229 44.37 -66.96 71.72
#